data_AF-A0A7W7RGQ2-F1
#
_entry.id   AF-A0A7W7RGQ2-F1
#
_cell.length_a   1.000
_cell.length_b   1.000
_cell.length_c   1.000
_cell.angle_alpha   90.00
_cell.angle_beta   90.00
_cell.angle_gamma   90.00
#
_symmetry.space_group_name_H-M   'P 1'
#
loop_
_entity.id
_entity.type
_entity.pdbx_description
1 polymer ?
#
loop_
_entity_poly.entity_id
_entity_poly.type
_entity_poly.pdbx_seq_one_letter_code
_entity_poly.pdbx_strand_id
1 'polypeptide(L)'
;MEIRWEALTIDAREPLSLARWWARTLGWDVMDPDPAGVEVRPPDRHSSSLFFVRVDDAKLTKNRLHLDLYAEDQAAAVDGLIARGATRATVGQPDDAEWVVLRDPEGNEFCLLEPR
;
A
#
# COMPACT_ATOMS: atom_id res chain seq x y z
N MET A 1 14.73 23.45 -13.87
CA MET A 1 14.87 22.05 -13.43
C MET A 1 13.55 21.66 -12.78
N GLU A 2 12.86 20.67 -13.32
CA GLU A 2 11.55 20.23 -12.84
C GLU A 2 11.75 18.95 -12.02
N ILE A 3 11.16 18.88 -10.82
CA ILE A 3 11.20 17.70 -9.93
C ILE A 3 9.82 17.04 -10.01
N ARG A 4 9.77 15.74 -10.24
CA ARG A 4 8.54 14.94 -10.30
C ARG A 4 8.62 13.75 -9.35
N TRP A 5 7.47 13.34 -8.83
CA TRP A 5 7.36 12.10 -8.06
C TRP A 5 7.32 10.92 -9.03
N GLU A 6 8.18 9.93 -8.82
CA GLU A 6 8.18 8.69 -9.62
C GLU A 6 7.42 7.57 -8.89
N ALA A 7 7.90 7.15 -7.72
CA ALA A 7 7.38 5.97 -7.04
C ALA A 7 7.53 6.07 -5.52
N LEU A 8 6.67 5.34 -4.80
CA LEU A 8 6.91 4.93 -3.42
C LEU A 8 7.50 3.52 -3.41
N THR A 9 8.71 3.37 -2.86
CA THR A 9 9.32 2.05 -2.67
C THR A 9 8.92 1.45 -1.33
N ILE A 10 8.52 0.18 -1.35
CA ILE A 10 8.06 -0.59 -0.20
C ILE A 10 8.88 -1.88 -0.13
N ASP A 11 9.46 -2.12 1.05
CA ASP A 11 10.19 -3.35 1.32
C ASP A 11 9.22 -4.53 1.47
N ALA A 12 9.56 -5.66 0.86
CA ALA A 12 8.76 -6.88 0.84
C ALA A 12 9.65 -8.12 0.86
N ARG A 13 9.24 -9.16 1.58
CA ARG A 13 9.85 -10.49 1.51
C ARG A 13 9.45 -11.21 0.24
N GLU A 14 8.20 -11.07 -0.20
CA GLU A 14 7.67 -11.70 -1.41
C GLU A 14 7.08 -10.64 -2.37
N PRO A 15 7.94 -9.84 -3.06
CA PRO A 15 7.51 -8.66 -3.81
C PRO A 15 6.39 -8.89 -4.81
N LEU A 16 6.41 -10.00 -5.56
CA LEU A 16 5.39 -10.30 -6.55
C LEU A 16 4.02 -10.59 -5.92
N SER A 17 4.01 -11.30 -4.80
CA SER A 17 2.76 -11.60 -4.06
C SER A 17 2.16 -10.31 -3.52
N LEU A 18 2.99 -9.46 -2.93
CA LEU A 18 2.54 -8.19 -2.37
C LEU A 18 2.11 -7.19 -3.46
N ALA A 19 2.87 -7.11 -4.56
CA ALA A 19 2.51 -6.30 -5.73
C ALA A 19 1.16 -6.70 -6.33
N ARG A 20 0.87 -8.01 -6.46
CA ARG A 20 -0.43 -8.49 -6.94
C ARG A 20 -1.57 -8.10 -6.00
N TRP A 21 -1.34 -8.14 -4.69
CA TRP A 21 -2.31 -7.70 -3.70
C TRP A 21 -2.62 -6.20 -3.88
N TRP A 22 -1.58 -5.37 -3.99
CA TRP A 22 -1.71 -3.93 -4.19
C TRP A 22 -2.34 -3.55 -5.54
N ALA A 23 -1.95 -4.23 -6.62
CA ALA A 23 -2.56 -4.07 -7.94
C ALA A 23 -4.07 -4.33 -7.89
N ARG A 24 -4.50 -5.41 -7.24
CA ARG A 24 -5.92 -5.72 -7.03
C ARG A 24 -6.61 -4.72 -6.10
N THR A 25 -5.91 -4.18 -5.11
CA THR A 25 -6.46 -3.17 -4.19
C THR A 25 -6.74 -1.85 -4.89
N LEU A 26 -5.82 -1.39 -5.74
CA LEU A 26 -5.90 -0.08 -6.40
C LEU A 26 -6.53 -0.12 -7.79
N GLY A 27 -6.79 -1.30 -8.35
CA GLY A 27 -7.20 -1.46 -9.74
C GLY A 27 -6.07 -1.08 -10.71
N TRP A 28 -4.82 -1.31 -10.29
CA TRP A 28 -3.60 -1.00 -11.02
C TRP A 28 -3.02 -2.25 -11.67
N ASP A 29 -2.03 -2.07 -12.53
CA ASP A 29 -1.39 -3.17 -13.25
C ASP A 29 -0.02 -3.51 -12.64
N VAL A 30 0.26 -4.81 -12.53
CA VAL A 30 1.61 -5.29 -12.23
C VAL A 30 2.45 -5.19 -13.49
N MET A 31 3.56 -4.47 -13.41
CA MET A 31 4.54 -4.38 -14.49
C MET A 31 5.51 -5.58 -14.44
N ASP A 32 6.13 -5.89 -15.57
CA ASP A 32 7.01 -7.07 -15.70
C ASP A 32 8.05 -7.10 -14.56
N PRO A 33 8.14 -8.22 -13.81
CA PRO A 33 9.04 -8.32 -12.67
C PRO A 33 10.51 -8.27 -13.11
N ASP A 34 11.28 -7.39 -12.49
CA ASP A 34 12.73 -7.23 -12.67
C ASP A 34 13.45 -7.88 -11.48
N PRO A 35 14.68 -8.41 -11.64
CA PRO A 35 15.55 -8.73 -10.50
C PRO A 35 15.57 -7.71 -9.35
N ALA A 36 15.40 -6.42 -9.63
CA ALA A 36 15.38 -5.33 -8.66
C ALA A 36 14.08 -5.22 -7.85
N GLY A 37 12.97 -5.78 -8.33
CA GLY A 37 11.66 -5.64 -7.68
C GLY A 37 10.47 -5.72 -8.64
N VAL A 38 9.28 -5.48 -8.11
CA VAL A 38 8.02 -5.52 -8.86
C VAL A 38 7.33 -4.17 -8.75
N GLU A 39 7.04 -3.55 -9.88
CA GLU A 39 6.32 -2.28 -9.94
C GLU A 39 4.83 -2.49 -10.17
N VAL A 40 4.01 -1.66 -9.53
CA VAL A 40 2.57 -1.58 -9.75
C VAL A 40 2.24 -0.17 -10.22
N ARG A 41 1.73 -0.03 -11.44
CA ARG A 41 1.45 1.26 -12.08
C ARG A 41 -0.05 1.50 -12.26
N PRO A 42 -0.51 2.74 -12.06
CA PRO A 42 -1.85 3.17 -12.43
C PRO A 42 -2.17 2.87 -13.91
N PRO A 43 -3.44 2.61 -14.28
CA PRO A 43 -3.83 2.38 -15.67
C PRO A 43 -3.45 3.52 -16.62
N ASP A 44 -3.41 4.76 -16.13
CA ASP A 44 -3.03 5.95 -16.89
C ASP A 44 -1.53 6.02 -17.23
N ARG A 45 -0.67 5.21 -16.57
CA ARG A 45 0.80 5.16 -16.69
C ARG A 45 1.55 6.48 -16.49
N HIS A 46 0.85 7.55 -16.11
CA HIS A 46 1.43 8.88 -15.90
C HIS A 46 1.54 9.24 -14.43
N SER A 47 0.68 8.65 -13.61
CA SER A 47 0.67 8.79 -12.18
C SER A 47 1.78 7.95 -11.53
N SER A 48 2.19 8.41 -10.35
CA SER A 48 3.18 7.76 -9.50
C SER A 48 2.87 6.28 -9.20
N SER A 49 3.90 5.45 -9.11
CA SER A 49 3.77 4.01 -8.89
C SER A 49 4.07 3.56 -7.46
N LEU A 50 3.78 2.29 -7.17
CA LEU A 50 4.34 1.57 -6.03
C LEU A 50 5.41 0.59 -6.52
N PHE A 51 6.56 0.53 -5.85
CA PHE A 51 7.65 -0.37 -6.21
C PHE A 51 8.03 -1.27 -5.04
N PHE A 52 7.91 -2.59 -5.21
CA PHE A 52 8.15 -3.57 -4.15
C PHE A 52 9.53 -4.20 -4.32
N VAL A 53 10.38 -4.07 -3.31
CA VAL A 53 11.78 -4.52 -3.34
C VAL A 53 11.99 -5.67 -2.37
N ARG A 54 12.74 -6.70 -2.79
CA ARG A 54 13.02 -7.86 -1.94
C ARG A 54 13.94 -7.47 -0.78
N VAL A 55 13.49 -7.73 0.45
CA VAL A 55 14.34 -7.74 1.66
C VAL A 55 14.09 -9.02 2.45
N ASP A 56 15.14 -9.57 3.07
CA ASP A 56 15.02 -10.78 3.90
C ASP A 56 14.65 -10.46 5.35
N ASP A 57 14.93 -9.24 5.80
CA ASP A 57 14.69 -8.78 7.17
C ASP A 57 13.20 -8.79 7.51
N ALA A 58 12.89 -9.11 8.77
CA ALA A 58 11.56 -8.94 9.30
C ALA A 58 11.32 -7.48 9.71
N LYS A 59 10.12 -6.96 9.46
CA LYS A 59 9.71 -5.66 9.97
C LYS A 59 9.70 -5.66 11.50
N LEU A 60 10.50 -4.77 12.11
CA LEU A 60 10.66 -4.68 13.56
C LEU A 60 9.85 -3.55 14.19
N THR A 61 9.62 -2.46 13.45
CA THR A 61 8.96 -1.25 13.94
C THR A 61 7.89 -0.78 12.94
N LYS A 62 7.10 0.23 13.32
CA LYS A 62 6.13 0.84 12.41
C LYS A 62 6.83 1.55 11.24
N ASN A 63 6.16 1.64 10.10
CA ASN A 63 6.67 2.44 8.99
C ASN A 63 6.87 3.92 9.40
N ARG A 64 7.93 4.54 8.88
CA ARG A 64 8.22 5.97 9.08
C ARG A 64 7.48 6.87 8.09
N LEU A 65 7.01 6.28 7.00
CA LEU A 65 6.16 6.90 5.98
C LEU A 65 4.78 6.27 6.03
N HIS A 66 3.76 7.04 5.66
CA HIS A 66 2.38 6.60 5.59
C HIS A 66 1.91 6.70 4.14
N LEU A 67 1.24 5.64 3.68
CA LEU A 67 0.51 5.65 2.41
C LEU A 67 -0.97 5.86 2.75
N ASP A 68 -1.50 7.00 2.32
CA ASP A 68 -2.88 7.38 2.59
C ASP A 68 -3.71 7.20 1.31
N LEU A 69 -4.80 6.44 1.42
CA LEU A 69 -5.76 6.16 0.36
C LEU A 69 -7.13 6.66 0.80
N TYR A 70 -8.02 6.95 -0.14
CA TYR A 70 -9.42 7.23 0.15
C TYR A 70 -10.32 6.19 -0.52
N ALA A 71 -11.50 5.97 0.05
CA ALA A 71 -12.55 5.18 -0.56
C ALA A 71 -13.90 5.86 -0.32
N GLU A 72 -14.77 5.85 -1.34
CA GLU A 72 -16.14 6.40 -1.25
C GLU A 72 -16.95 5.77 -0.10
N ASP A 73 -16.80 4.45 0.09
CA ASP A 73 -17.33 3.72 1.24
C ASP A 73 -16.16 3.11 2.02
N GLN A 74 -15.67 3.85 3.02
CA GLN A 74 -14.52 3.43 3.82
C GLN A 74 -14.79 2.12 4.56
N ALA A 75 -15.99 1.95 5.12
CA ALA A 75 -16.34 0.76 5.90
C ALA A 75 -16.36 -0.51 5.03
N ALA A 76 -17.04 -0.46 3.88
CA ALA A 76 -17.07 -1.59 2.95
C ALA A 76 -15.68 -1.90 2.38
N ALA A 77 -14.88 -0.86 2.09
CA ALA A 77 -13.52 -1.04 1.60
C ALA A 77 -12.61 -1.69 2.66
N VAL A 78 -12.72 -1.29 3.93
CA VAL A 78 -12.01 -1.94 5.04
C VAL A 78 -12.36 -3.42 5.14
N ASP A 79 -13.65 -3.76 5.13
CA ASP A 79 -14.09 -5.16 5.22
C ASP A 79 -13.59 -5.99 4.03
N GLY A 80 -13.65 -5.43 2.82
CA GLY A 80 -13.11 -6.06 1.61
C GLY A 80 -11.58 -6.22 1.60
N LEU A 81 -10.85 -5.31 2.25
CA LEU A 81 -9.40 -5.43 2.43
C LEU A 81 -9.05 -6.51 3.45
N ILE A 82 -9.78 -6.58 4.57
CA ILE A 82 -9.61 -7.62 5.60
C ILE A 82 -9.89 -9.00 5.01
N ALA A 83 -10.97 -9.15 4.24
CA ALA A 83 -11.27 -10.41 3.55
C ALA A 83 -10.17 -10.83 2.54
N ARG A 84 -9.34 -9.89 2.08
CA ARG A 84 -8.19 -10.13 1.20
C ARG A 84 -6.86 -10.26 1.95
N GLY A 85 -6.87 -10.38 3.28
CA GLY A 85 -5.68 -10.63 4.09
C GLY A 85 -5.04 -9.38 4.70
N ALA A 86 -5.67 -8.20 4.59
CA ALA A 86 -5.26 -7.07 5.43
C ALA A 86 -5.67 -7.29 6.89
N THR A 87 -5.05 -6.55 7.81
CA THR A 87 -5.44 -6.53 9.23
C THR A 87 -5.56 -5.11 9.73
N ARG A 88 -6.46 -4.85 10.69
CA ARG A 88 -6.52 -3.55 11.38
C ARG A 88 -5.27 -3.38 12.25
N ALA A 89 -4.79 -2.14 12.33
CA ALA A 89 -3.64 -1.78 13.15
C ALA A 89 -3.89 -0.49 13.94
N THR A 90 -3.17 -0.37 15.05
CA THR A 90 -3.12 0.84 15.86
C THR A 90 -1.67 1.29 15.94
N VAL A 91 -1.40 2.52 15.50
CA VAL A 91 -0.06 3.12 15.40
C VAL A 91 0.04 4.41 16.23
N GLY A 92 -0.94 4.66 17.11
CA GLY A 92 -1.03 5.86 17.94
C GLY A 92 -1.90 6.96 17.35
N GLN A 93 -2.80 6.63 16.42
CA GLN A 93 -3.87 7.54 16.00
C GLN A 93 -4.85 7.82 17.16
N PRO A 94 -5.49 9.01 17.22
CA PRO A 94 -6.46 9.32 18.26
C PRO A 94 -7.77 8.54 18.08
N ASP A 95 -8.60 8.49 19.13
CA ASP A 95 -9.87 7.73 19.13
C ASP A 95 -10.91 8.29 18.14
N ASP A 96 -10.78 9.57 17.77
CA ASP A 96 -11.64 10.29 16.83
C ASP A 96 -11.01 10.42 15.43
N ALA A 97 -10.00 9.60 15.11
CA ALA A 97 -9.39 9.59 13.79
C ALA A 97 -10.40 9.25 12.68
N GLU A 98 -10.48 10.09 11.65
CA GLU A 98 -11.32 9.91 10.46
C GLU A 98 -10.74 8.88 9.45
N TRP A 99 -9.71 8.14 9.85
CA TRP A 99 -9.05 7.13 9.02
C TRP A 99 -8.87 5.82 9.76
N VAL A 100 -8.94 4.72 9.02
CA VAL A 100 -8.65 3.38 9.53
C VAL A 100 -7.25 2.99 9.10
N VAL A 101 -6.40 2.63 10.07
CA VAL A 101 -5.06 2.10 9.77
C VAL A 101 -5.15 0.59 9.55
N LEU A 102 -4.65 0.16 8.42
CA LEU A 102 -4.57 -1.24 8.01
C LEU A 102 -3.11 -1.64 7.81
N ARG A 103 -2.86 -2.94 7.86
CA ARG A 103 -1.63 -3.58 7.41
C ARG A 103 -1.93 -4.45 6.21
N ASP A 104 -1.08 -4.37 5.20
CA ASP A 104 -1.07 -5.32 4.09
C ASP A 104 -0.63 -6.73 4.57
N PRO A 105 -0.65 -7.76 3.70
CA PRO A 105 -0.30 -9.13 4.10
C PRO A 105 1.13 -9.30 4.65
N GLU A 106 2.03 -8.35 4.41
CA GLU A 106 3.41 -8.37 4.92
C GLU A 106 3.61 -7.45 6.15
N GLY A 107 2.57 -6.75 6.59
CA GLY A 107 2.58 -5.94 7.80
C GLY A 107 2.93 -4.47 7.58
N ASN A 108 2.99 -3.99 6.33
CA ASN A 108 3.20 -2.57 6.05
C ASN A 108 1.93 -1.79 6.33
N GLU A 109 2.04 -0.71 7.09
CA GLU A 109 0.90 0.13 7.45
C GLU A 109 0.50 1.10 6.31
N PHE A 110 -0.80 1.25 6.09
CA PHE A 110 -1.42 2.26 5.23
C PHE A 110 -2.74 2.74 5.85
N CYS A 111 -3.16 3.97 5.52
CA CYS A 111 -4.40 4.55 6.02
C CYS A 111 -5.47 4.52 4.94
N LEU A 112 -6.71 4.21 5.33
CA LEU A 112 -7.88 4.40 4.49
C LEU A 112 -8.74 5.50 5.08
N LEU A 113 -8.92 6.58 4.32
CA LEU A 113 -9.63 7.80 4.68
C LEU A 113 -11.03 7.81 4.04
N GLU A 114 -11.94 8.59 4.62
CA GLU A 114 -13.19 8.98 3.95
C GLU A 114 -12.90 10.05 2.87
N PRO A 115 -13.76 10.18 1.84
CA PRO A 115 -13.63 11.26 0.85
C PRO A 115 -13.78 12.62 1.53
N ARG A 116 -13.04 13.63 1.03
CA ARG A 116 -13.15 15.02 1.48
C ARG A 116 -14.04 15.85 0.57
#